data_AF-A0A396MDE0-F1
#
_entry.id   AF-A0A396MDE0-F1
#
_cell.length_a   1.000
_cell.length_b   1.000
_cell.length_c   1.000
_cell.angle_alpha   90.00
_cell.angle_beta   90.00
_cell.angle_gamma   90.00
#
_symmetry.space_group_name_H-M   'P 1'
#
loop_
_entity.id
_entity.type
_entity.pdbx_description
1 polymer ?
#
loop_
_entity_poly.entity_id
_entity_poly.type
_entity_poly.pdbx_seq_one_letter_code
_entity_poly.pdbx_strand_id
1 'polypeptide(L)'
;MAKKQEQQTPIPEPEKSSVKETILVVDIEQKEVLAVSNIKEVSGDKRIEWVRPEQKNQPAFYSVKSSPLIAGYLTELIKIAMDRDRAAGIDTRNKPARYAFYKVPFGQVEKVAGAVRQVLANNKDTEAKQIINPYYTTARNLSNVKHESYEIPKEELKTLYGIDLDKYPDALSKLSSNLHCSELFDIKQQLSDRIGMPGKVGLEFYKDENDVTKVEIIIPSNVREYRTEELSKYLSRSEIMELNLKNEIGHLVEFPDRHTGAVNACHVAYDTKLGRTVAVPRKEARITSYYAGVFLDDDKTTKLSIGETLYVEGMKTKDGAVYNGNVKYSPIEGTLVTTNQVYKEPYIFPAIRSQLNKQDLEQLYAGQAIDGRKLVTAKGTRMNCFVWISHATNGTVFGTQKGWEEENKAYLAREAEKQEQQSQSIPEQAEEIPQQRQGQSMRH
;
A
#
# COMPACT_ATOMS: atom_id res chain seq x y z
N MET A 1 25.47 29.41 -43.79
CA MET A 1 25.29 30.14 -42.52
C MET A 1 24.74 29.16 -41.49
N ALA A 2 25.62 28.59 -40.67
CA ALA A 2 25.26 27.64 -39.62
C ALA A 2 25.01 28.40 -38.32
N LYS A 3 23.82 28.24 -37.73
CA LYS A 3 23.50 28.81 -36.41
C LYS A 3 24.25 28.01 -35.34
N LYS A 4 25.10 28.73 -34.62
CA LYS A 4 25.87 28.28 -33.46
C LYS A 4 24.88 27.89 -32.35
N GLN A 5 24.93 26.64 -31.88
CA GLN A 5 24.28 26.23 -30.65
C GLN A 5 24.96 26.99 -29.49
N GLU A 6 24.18 27.72 -28.71
CA GLU A 6 24.63 28.31 -27.46
C GLU A 6 24.84 27.18 -26.45
N GLN A 7 26.11 26.93 -26.10
CA GLN A 7 26.49 26.12 -24.96
C GLN A 7 25.97 26.79 -23.69
N GLN A 8 25.01 26.16 -23.03
CA GLN A 8 24.65 26.48 -21.65
C GLN A 8 25.89 26.27 -20.77
N THR A 9 26.26 27.31 -20.05
CA THR A 9 27.30 27.27 -19.03
C THR A 9 26.87 26.31 -17.91
N PRO A 10 27.78 25.51 -17.32
CA PRO A 10 27.44 24.67 -16.19
C PRO A 10 27.01 25.57 -15.02
N ILE A 11 25.76 25.43 -14.60
CA ILE A 11 25.24 26.07 -13.39
C ILE A 11 25.89 25.36 -12.19
N PRO A 12 26.41 26.09 -11.18
CA PRO A 12 27.04 25.46 -10.02
C PRO A 12 26.09 24.49 -9.32
N GLU A 13 26.60 23.32 -8.95
CA GLU A 13 25.84 22.29 -8.23
C GLU A 13 25.17 22.89 -6.98
N PRO A 14 23.85 22.72 -6.80
CA PRO A 14 23.18 23.16 -5.58
C PRO A 14 23.77 22.42 -4.38
N GLU A 15 24.07 23.14 -3.30
CA GLU A 15 24.54 22.55 -2.04
C GLU A 15 23.55 21.48 -1.57
N LYS A 16 23.98 20.22 -1.58
CA LYS A 16 23.22 19.06 -1.10
C LYS A 16 22.79 19.33 0.35
N SER A 17 21.50 19.11 0.64
CA SER A 17 20.93 19.20 1.99
C SER A 17 21.80 18.44 2.99
N SER A 18 22.46 19.14 3.91
CA SER A 18 23.52 18.62 4.80
C SER A 18 23.00 17.94 6.07
N VAL A 19 21.70 17.62 6.13
CA VAL A 19 21.06 17.10 7.35
C VAL A 19 21.50 15.66 7.57
N LYS A 20 22.42 15.46 8.52
CA LYS A 20 22.83 14.11 8.98
C LYS A 20 21.72 13.46 9.81
N GLU A 21 21.46 12.19 9.54
CA GLU A 21 20.45 11.39 10.22
C GLU A 21 21.06 10.12 10.82
N THR A 22 20.50 9.64 11.92
CA THR A 22 20.85 8.38 12.58
C THR A 22 19.61 7.51 12.77
N ILE A 23 19.81 6.27 13.23
CA ILE A 23 18.72 5.36 13.61
C ILE A 23 18.65 5.27 15.13
N LEU A 24 17.46 5.51 15.68
CA LEU A 24 17.11 5.07 17.03
C LEU A 24 16.57 3.63 16.97
N VAL A 25 17.04 2.80 17.88
CA VAL A 25 16.56 1.44 18.10
C VAL A 25 15.93 1.38 19.49
N VAL A 26 14.70 0.89 19.50
CA VAL A 26 13.90 0.75 20.70
C VAL A 26 13.69 -0.71 20.97
N ASP A 27 14.23 -1.22 22.08
CA ASP A 27 13.85 -2.53 22.61
C ASP A 27 12.61 -2.31 23.50
N ILE A 28 11.45 -2.71 22.98
CA ILE A 28 10.15 -2.49 23.63
C ILE A 28 10.03 -3.34 24.89
N GLU A 29 10.60 -4.55 24.89
CA GLU A 29 10.59 -5.44 26.06
C GLU A 29 11.45 -4.87 27.19
N GLN A 30 12.64 -4.38 26.85
CA GLN A 30 13.57 -3.78 27.82
C GLN A 30 13.25 -2.31 28.14
N LYS A 31 12.30 -1.70 27.44
CA LYS A 31 11.97 -0.27 27.49
C LYS A 31 13.20 0.62 27.29
N GLU A 32 14.12 0.18 26.43
CA GLU A 32 15.39 0.86 26.17
C GLU A 32 15.35 1.59 24.84
N VAL A 33 15.95 2.78 24.79
CA VAL A 33 16.06 3.61 23.58
C VAL A 33 17.53 3.99 23.39
N LEU A 34 18.11 3.55 22.28
CA LEU A 34 19.52 3.78 21.94
C LEU A 34 19.65 4.34 20.52
N ALA A 35 20.73 5.09 20.26
CA ALA A 35 21.12 5.51 18.92
C ALA A 35 22.21 4.59 18.37
N VAL A 36 22.16 4.25 17.09
CA VAL A 36 23.27 3.55 16.41
C VAL A 36 24.51 4.42 16.47
N SER A 37 25.61 3.87 16.95
CA SER A 37 26.91 4.55 16.96
C SER A 37 27.89 3.96 15.94
N ASN A 38 27.80 2.65 15.70
CA ASN A 38 28.68 1.97 14.76
C ASN A 38 28.05 0.68 14.25
N ILE A 39 28.58 0.19 13.13
CA ILE A 39 28.21 -1.10 12.54
C ILE A 39 29.51 -1.84 12.24
N LYS A 40 29.72 -2.97 12.91
CA LYS A 40 30.91 -3.81 12.75
C LYS A 40 30.55 -5.15 12.13
N GLU A 41 31.43 -5.63 11.28
CA GLU A 41 31.43 -7.00 10.79
C GLU A 41 32.65 -7.70 11.39
N VAL A 42 32.42 -8.69 12.26
CA VAL A 42 33.47 -9.42 12.97
C VAL A 42 33.30 -10.91 12.69
N SER A 43 34.20 -11.48 11.88
CA SER A 43 34.19 -12.92 11.56
C SER A 43 32.85 -13.44 11.00
N GLY A 44 32.14 -12.63 10.21
CA GLY A 44 30.82 -12.95 9.68
C GLY A 44 29.66 -12.60 10.62
N ASP A 45 29.93 -12.36 11.91
CA ASP A 45 28.95 -11.85 12.87
C ASP A 45 28.82 -10.33 12.75
N LYS A 46 27.61 -9.90 12.41
CA LYS A 46 27.27 -8.48 12.27
C LYS A 46 26.81 -7.94 13.61
N ARG A 47 27.50 -6.92 14.15
CA ARG A 47 27.17 -6.29 15.43
C ARG A 47 26.93 -4.80 15.24
N ILE A 48 25.79 -4.34 15.74
CA ILE A 48 25.50 -2.92 15.85
C ILE A 48 25.95 -2.47 17.23
N GLU A 49 26.69 -1.38 17.28
CA GLU A 49 27.04 -0.70 18.52
C GLU A 49 26.10 0.48 18.72
N TRP A 50 25.86 0.80 19.98
CA TRP A 50 24.86 1.76 20.38
C TRP A 50 25.41 2.75 21.40
N VAL A 51 24.80 3.93 21.45
CA VAL A 51 25.10 4.96 22.44
C VAL A 51 23.78 5.54 22.96
N ARG A 52 23.81 6.16 24.14
CA ARG A 52 22.64 6.88 24.66
C ARG A 52 22.31 8.06 23.74
N PRO A 53 21.03 8.26 23.39
CA PRO A 53 20.58 9.30 22.46
C PRO A 53 20.47 10.66 23.16
N GLU A 54 21.61 11.16 23.65
CA GLU A 54 21.74 12.42 24.38
C GLU A 54 22.61 13.38 23.54
N GLN A 55 22.35 14.69 23.60
CA GLN A 55 23.06 15.68 22.78
C GLN A 55 24.59 15.62 22.93
N LYS A 56 25.10 15.34 24.13
CA LYS A 56 26.56 15.18 24.37
C LYS A 56 27.18 14.00 23.62
N ASN A 57 26.39 13.00 23.25
CA ASN A 57 26.84 11.81 22.52
C ASN A 57 26.67 11.96 21.00
N GLN A 58 26.15 13.10 20.52
CA GLN A 58 25.92 13.35 19.10
C GLN A 58 27.14 13.08 18.20
N PRO A 59 28.39 13.40 18.60
CA PRO A 59 29.57 13.06 17.79
C PRO A 59 29.77 11.55 17.54
N ALA A 60 29.18 10.70 18.39
CA ALA A 60 29.25 9.25 18.26
C ALA A 60 28.10 8.65 17.44
N PHE A 61 27.11 9.45 17.00
CA PHE A 61 26.01 8.92 16.20
C PHE A 61 26.49 8.46 14.82
N TYR A 62 26.05 7.27 14.42
CA TYR A 62 26.25 6.78 13.07
C TYR A 62 25.43 7.64 12.09
N SER A 63 26.12 8.23 11.11
CA SER A 63 25.48 8.94 10.01
C SER A 63 25.02 7.93 8.97
N VAL A 64 23.72 7.84 8.75
CA VAL A 64 23.14 6.98 7.70
C VAL A 64 23.58 7.51 6.34
N LYS A 65 24.44 6.73 5.67
CA LYS A 65 24.84 6.97 4.28
C LYS A 65 24.02 6.14 3.28
N SER A 66 23.47 5.03 3.75
CA SER A 66 22.64 4.11 2.97
C SER A 66 21.64 3.44 3.89
N SER A 67 20.37 3.77 3.71
CA SER A 67 19.23 3.18 4.40
C SER A 67 19.10 1.69 4.06
N PRO A 68 19.31 1.24 2.80
CA PRO A 68 19.32 -0.20 2.51
C PRO A 68 20.40 -0.98 3.22
N LEU A 69 21.60 -0.41 3.38
CA LEU A 69 22.68 -1.06 4.11
C LEU A 69 22.28 -1.28 5.57
N ILE A 70 21.88 -0.22 6.29
CA ILE A 70 21.48 -0.33 7.70
C ILE A 70 20.25 -1.22 7.90
N ALA A 71 19.31 -1.23 6.94
CA ALA A 71 18.14 -2.11 6.97
C ALA A 71 18.52 -3.59 7.04
N GLY A 72 19.59 -4.00 6.35
CA GLY A 72 20.13 -5.36 6.43
C GLY A 72 20.53 -5.74 7.86
N TYR A 73 21.19 -4.83 8.57
CA TYR A 73 21.58 -5.05 9.97
C TYR A 73 20.39 -5.07 10.92
N LEU A 74 19.41 -4.18 10.73
CA LEU A 74 18.19 -4.19 11.53
C LEU A 74 17.36 -5.46 11.30
N THR A 75 17.33 -5.97 10.07
CA THR A 75 16.67 -7.23 9.74
C THR A 75 17.32 -8.40 10.49
N GLU A 76 18.65 -8.42 10.54
CA GLU A 76 19.39 -9.46 11.27
C GLU A 76 19.13 -9.39 12.78
N LEU A 77 19.09 -8.18 13.35
CA LEU A 77 18.72 -7.98 14.76
C LEU A 77 17.34 -8.54 15.09
N ILE A 78 16.35 -8.33 14.20
CA ILE A 78 15.00 -8.89 14.36
C ILE A 78 15.02 -10.42 14.28
N LYS A 79 15.75 -11.00 13.30
CA LYS A 79 15.87 -12.46 13.15
C LYS A 79 16.46 -13.11 14.39
N ILE A 80 17.56 -12.57 14.92
CA ILE A 80 18.20 -13.10 16.13
C ILE A 80 17.21 -13.13 17.31
N ALA A 81 16.38 -12.09 17.46
CA ALA A 81 15.35 -12.08 18.51
C ALA A 81 14.27 -13.14 18.25
N MET A 82 13.79 -13.28 17.02
CA MET A 82 12.80 -14.29 16.65
C MET A 82 13.33 -15.72 16.81
N ASP A 83 14.59 -15.98 16.49
CA ASP A 83 15.21 -17.30 16.64
C ASP A 83 15.41 -17.66 18.11
N ARG A 84 15.74 -16.68 18.97
CA ARG A 84 15.76 -16.87 20.42
C ARG A 84 14.38 -17.23 20.96
N ASP A 85 13.34 -16.52 20.52
CA ASP A 85 11.95 -16.82 20.91
C ASP A 85 11.55 -18.23 20.47
N ARG A 86 11.89 -18.61 19.23
CA ARG A 86 11.64 -19.96 18.70
C ARG A 86 12.38 -21.02 19.50
N ALA A 87 13.66 -20.79 19.82
CA ALA A 87 14.46 -21.70 20.63
C ALA A 87 13.91 -21.86 22.06
N ALA A 88 13.24 -20.82 22.58
CA ALA A 88 12.54 -20.85 23.86
C ALA A 88 11.11 -21.44 23.77
N GLY A 89 10.68 -21.93 22.60
CA GLY A 89 9.34 -22.51 22.40
C GLY A 89 8.20 -21.48 22.40
N ILE A 90 8.51 -20.19 22.21
CA ILE A 90 7.51 -19.12 22.19
C ILE A 90 6.82 -19.07 20.83
N ASP A 91 5.48 -19.10 20.82
CA ASP A 91 4.70 -18.89 19.59
C ASP A 91 4.79 -17.41 19.15
N THR A 92 5.55 -17.17 18.09
CA THR A 92 5.80 -15.82 17.58
C THR A 92 4.66 -15.29 16.71
N ARG A 93 3.65 -16.10 16.34
CA ARG A 93 2.60 -15.70 15.39
C ARG A 93 1.75 -14.52 15.86
N ASN A 94 1.56 -14.41 17.18
CA ASN A 94 0.77 -13.34 17.80
C ASN A 94 1.60 -12.47 18.76
N LYS A 95 2.93 -12.64 18.78
CA LYS A 95 3.80 -11.86 19.65
C LYS A 95 3.98 -10.43 19.08
N PRO A 96 3.82 -9.37 19.88
CA PRO A 96 4.16 -8.02 19.47
C PRO A 96 5.62 -7.92 18.99
N ALA A 97 5.88 -6.98 18.07
CA ALA A 97 7.25 -6.70 17.65
C ALA A 97 8.11 -6.30 18.85
N ARG A 98 9.31 -6.90 18.98
CA ARG A 98 10.27 -6.55 20.03
C ARG A 98 10.92 -5.20 19.79
N TYR A 99 11.22 -4.88 18.53
CA TYR A 99 11.95 -3.67 18.17
C TYR A 99 11.08 -2.68 17.40
N ALA A 100 11.28 -1.39 17.69
CA ALA A 100 10.83 -0.28 16.85
C ALA A 100 12.03 0.58 16.43
N PHE A 101 11.92 1.21 15.26
CA PHE A 101 13.01 1.96 14.64
C PHE A 101 12.56 3.35 14.25
N TYR A 102 13.44 4.34 14.42
CA TYR A 102 13.18 5.72 13.99
C TYR A 102 14.39 6.27 13.25
N LYS A 103 14.21 6.84 12.05
CA LYS A 103 15.25 7.57 11.33
C LYS A 103 15.14 9.05 11.69
N VAL A 104 16.14 9.59 12.37
CA VAL A 104 16.05 10.88 13.06
C VAL A 104 17.22 11.79 12.68
N PRO A 105 16.97 13.06 12.29
CA PRO A 105 18.02 14.07 12.17
C PRO A 105 18.81 14.24 13.46
N PHE A 106 20.12 14.41 13.37
CA PHE A 106 21.02 14.50 14.53
C PHE A 106 20.57 15.50 15.60
N GLY A 107 20.02 16.66 15.18
CA GLY A 107 19.53 17.71 16.10
C GLY A 107 18.19 17.40 16.78
N GLN A 108 17.48 16.34 16.38
CA GLN A 108 16.18 15.94 16.95
C GLN A 108 16.28 14.67 17.80
N VAL A 109 17.44 14.02 17.85
CA VAL A 109 17.64 12.70 18.49
C VAL A 109 17.19 12.69 19.95
N GLU A 110 17.61 13.65 20.77
CA GLU A 110 17.26 13.68 22.20
C GLU A 110 15.77 13.92 22.42
N LYS A 111 15.17 14.84 21.67
CA LYS A 111 13.73 15.12 21.73
C LYS A 111 12.89 13.90 21.35
N VAL A 112 13.21 13.26 20.22
CA VAL A 112 12.49 12.08 19.74
C VAL A 112 12.68 10.91 20.71
N ALA A 113 13.90 10.67 21.20
CA ALA A 113 14.14 9.62 22.19
C ALA A 113 13.37 9.86 23.50
N GLY A 114 13.25 11.12 23.95
CA GLY A 114 12.40 11.50 25.08
C GLY A 114 10.93 11.14 24.85
N ALA A 115 10.37 11.51 23.70
CA ALA A 115 9.00 11.19 23.32
C ALA A 115 8.76 9.66 23.18
N VAL A 116 9.72 8.91 22.63
CA VAL A 116 9.64 7.44 22.59
C VAL A 116 9.54 6.86 24.01
N ARG A 117 10.36 7.33 24.96
CA ARG A 117 10.29 6.88 26.36
C ARG A 117 8.93 7.18 27.00
N GLN A 118 8.32 8.33 26.69
CA GLN A 118 6.97 8.67 27.13
C GLN A 118 5.94 7.67 26.59
N VAL A 119 6.01 7.32 25.30
CA VAL A 119 5.11 6.32 24.69
C VAL A 119 5.31 4.92 25.27
N LEU A 120 6.55 4.52 25.57
CA LEU A 120 6.83 3.24 26.25
C LEU A 120 6.27 3.19 27.68
N ALA A 121 6.20 4.33 28.37
CA ALA A 121 5.60 4.44 29.70
C ALA A 121 4.07 4.51 29.62
N ASN A 122 3.52 5.24 28.65
CA ASN A 122 2.10 5.41 28.41
C ASN A 122 1.79 5.38 26.91
N ASN A 123 1.32 4.23 26.42
CA ASN A 123 1.02 4.05 25.01
C ASN A 123 -0.19 4.87 24.50
N LYS A 124 -0.90 5.61 25.37
CA LYS A 124 -2.02 6.48 24.99
C LYS A 124 -1.61 7.94 24.82
N ASP A 125 -0.36 8.29 25.09
CA ASP A 125 0.15 9.65 24.94
C ASP A 125 0.10 10.10 23.46
N THR A 126 -0.86 10.98 23.15
CA THR A 126 -1.08 11.46 21.78
C THR A 126 -0.06 12.51 21.36
N GLU A 127 0.45 13.32 22.28
CA GLU A 127 1.43 14.37 21.99
C GLU A 127 2.79 13.74 21.67
N ALA A 128 3.22 12.80 22.49
CA ALA A 128 4.46 12.06 22.25
C ALA A 128 4.40 11.27 20.93
N LYS A 129 3.23 10.67 20.61
CA LYS A 129 3.01 10.02 19.31
C LYS A 129 3.15 10.98 18.14
N GLN A 130 2.62 12.19 18.23
CA GLN A 130 2.76 13.20 17.17
C GLN A 130 4.23 13.56 16.92
N ILE A 131 5.07 13.58 17.96
CA ILE A 131 6.51 13.85 17.83
C ILE A 131 7.25 12.72 17.11
N ILE A 132 6.94 11.45 17.43
CA ILE A 132 7.72 10.30 16.93
C ILE A 132 7.22 9.77 15.57
N ASN A 133 5.94 9.93 15.25
CA ASN A 133 5.32 9.38 14.04
C ASN A 133 6.04 9.78 12.74
N PRO A 134 6.49 11.04 12.54
CA PRO A 134 7.21 11.43 11.33
C PRO A 134 8.53 10.70 11.10
N TYR A 135 9.13 10.17 12.18
CA TYR A 135 10.43 9.52 12.14
C TYR A 135 10.35 7.99 12.16
N TYR A 136 9.17 7.43 12.46
CA TYR A 136 8.99 5.99 12.54
C TYR A 136 9.33 5.33 11.21
N THR A 137 10.10 4.24 11.28
CA THR A 137 10.48 3.47 10.10
C THR A 137 10.53 1.99 10.43
N THR A 138 10.74 1.17 9.41
CA THR A 138 10.95 -0.26 9.54
C THR A 138 12.18 -0.64 8.72
N ALA A 139 12.79 -1.79 9.03
CA ALA A 139 13.83 -2.35 8.17
C ALA A 139 13.32 -2.49 6.72
N ARG A 140 12.05 -2.85 6.53
CA ARG A 140 11.40 -2.90 5.21
C ARG A 140 11.40 -1.54 4.52
N ASN A 141 10.96 -0.48 5.17
CA ASN A 141 10.93 0.85 4.56
C ASN A 141 12.34 1.35 4.22
N LEU A 142 13.30 1.19 5.14
CA LEU A 142 14.69 1.58 4.91
C LEU A 142 15.34 0.83 3.75
N SER A 143 15.02 -0.46 3.60
CA SER A 143 15.51 -1.28 2.49
C SER A 143 14.90 -0.94 1.12
N ASN A 144 13.89 -0.07 1.08
CA ASN A 144 13.22 0.38 -0.14
C ASN A 144 13.63 1.79 -0.55
N VAL A 145 14.48 2.47 0.22
CA VAL A 145 14.96 3.82 -0.12
C VAL A 145 15.88 3.73 -1.34
N LYS A 146 15.53 4.46 -2.41
CA LYS A 146 16.38 4.69 -3.59
C LYS A 146 17.16 6.00 -3.52
N HIS A 147 16.53 7.01 -2.92
CA HIS A 147 17.07 8.35 -2.83
C HIS A 147 17.13 8.76 -1.36
N GLU A 148 18.33 8.95 -0.84
CA GLU A 148 18.50 9.42 0.52
C GLU A 148 18.02 10.87 0.65
N SER A 149 17.57 11.26 1.84
CA SER A 149 16.99 12.59 2.05
C SER A 149 17.94 13.75 1.74
N TYR A 150 19.26 13.54 1.84
CA TYR A 150 20.28 14.51 1.46
C TYR A 150 20.49 14.63 -0.06
N GLU A 151 20.06 13.64 -0.84
CA GLU A 151 20.17 13.63 -2.31
C GLU A 151 18.99 14.33 -2.98
N ILE A 152 17.90 14.56 -2.24
CA ILE A 152 16.66 15.14 -2.78
C ILE A 152 16.80 16.67 -2.81
N PRO A 153 16.67 17.31 -3.99
CA PRO A 153 16.87 18.75 -4.16
C PRO A 153 15.63 19.56 -3.72
N LYS A 154 15.24 19.45 -2.44
CA LYS A 154 14.01 20.08 -1.91
C LYS A 154 14.00 21.61 -2.06
N GLU A 155 15.11 22.27 -1.72
CA GLU A 155 15.19 23.74 -1.79
C GLU A 155 15.17 24.24 -3.24
N GLU A 156 15.77 23.50 -4.16
CA GLU A 156 15.69 23.81 -5.60
C GLU A 156 14.25 23.66 -6.10
N LEU A 157 13.58 22.56 -5.78
CA LEU A 157 12.18 22.33 -6.16
C LEU A 157 11.25 23.42 -5.61
N LYS A 158 11.50 23.85 -4.37
CA LYS A 158 10.75 24.93 -3.71
C LYS A 158 11.02 26.29 -4.34
N THR A 159 12.28 26.60 -4.64
CA THR A 159 12.70 27.91 -5.16
C THR A 159 12.34 28.09 -6.63
N LEU A 160 12.65 27.10 -7.46
CA LEU A 160 12.45 27.17 -8.91
C LEU A 160 11.00 26.89 -9.30
N TYR A 161 10.38 25.86 -8.70
CA TYR A 161 9.05 25.40 -9.14
C TYR A 161 7.93 25.72 -8.14
N GLY A 162 8.26 26.16 -6.92
CA GLY A 162 7.28 26.41 -5.87
C GLY A 162 6.79 25.15 -5.16
N ILE A 163 7.41 23.99 -5.40
CA ILE A 163 7.01 22.70 -4.85
C ILE A 163 7.69 22.48 -3.49
N ASP A 164 6.92 22.65 -2.41
CA ASP A 164 7.38 22.45 -1.04
C ASP A 164 7.08 21.02 -0.58
N LEU A 165 8.02 20.09 -0.84
CA LEU A 165 7.82 18.65 -0.59
C LEU A 165 7.57 18.29 0.89
N ASP A 166 7.96 19.14 1.82
CA ASP A 166 7.69 18.92 3.26
C ASP A 166 6.20 19.00 3.59
N LYS A 167 5.37 19.59 2.72
CA LYS A 167 3.90 19.57 2.84
C LYS A 167 3.28 18.26 2.35
N TYR A 168 4.06 17.37 1.73
CA TYR A 168 3.61 16.13 1.12
C TYR A 168 4.42 14.93 1.63
N PRO A 169 4.39 14.61 2.93
CA PRO A 169 5.25 13.58 3.53
C PRO A 169 5.03 12.19 2.91
N ASP A 170 3.79 11.82 2.59
CA ASP A 170 3.49 10.53 1.95
C ASP A 170 4.05 10.46 0.52
N ALA A 171 3.94 11.56 -0.24
CA ALA A 171 4.46 11.63 -1.59
C ALA A 171 6.00 11.62 -1.57
N LEU A 172 6.62 12.38 -0.67
CA LEU A 172 8.07 12.36 -0.46
C LEU A 172 8.56 10.97 -0.09
N SER A 173 7.86 10.24 0.79
CA SER A 173 8.21 8.87 1.13
C SER A 173 8.15 7.94 -0.09
N LYS A 174 7.17 8.10 -0.99
CA LYS A 174 7.08 7.31 -2.23
C LYS A 174 8.23 7.68 -3.18
N LEU A 175 8.40 8.97 -3.48
CA LEU A 175 9.45 9.51 -4.36
C LEU A 175 10.86 9.11 -3.92
N SER A 176 11.11 8.99 -2.61
CA SER A 176 12.41 8.60 -2.07
C SER A 176 12.68 7.08 -2.17
N SER A 177 11.70 6.29 -2.61
CA SER A 177 11.71 4.83 -2.55
C SER A 177 11.46 4.19 -3.91
N ASN A 178 11.45 2.85 -3.97
CA ASN A 178 11.06 2.10 -5.19
C ASN A 178 9.57 2.22 -5.58
N LEU A 179 8.79 3.10 -4.92
CA LEU A 179 7.35 3.18 -5.12
C LEU A 179 6.97 4.26 -6.13
N HIS A 180 5.98 3.97 -6.95
CA HIS A 180 5.40 4.97 -7.85
C HIS A 180 4.66 6.07 -7.08
N CYS A 181 4.82 7.32 -7.51
CA CYS A 181 4.17 8.48 -6.90
C CYS A 181 3.21 9.17 -7.87
N SER A 182 1.91 8.91 -7.72
CA SER A 182 0.84 9.54 -8.50
C SER A 182 0.38 10.92 -8.00
N GLU A 183 1.11 11.53 -7.06
CA GLU A 183 0.74 12.83 -6.50
C GLU A 183 1.00 13.96 -7.51
N LEU A 184 0.11 14.96 -7.50
CA LEU A 184 0.14 16.10 -8.41
C LEU A 184 0.42 17.39 -7.63
N PHE A 185 1.59 17.97 -7.85
CA PHE A 185 2.09 19.15 -7.17
C PHE A 185 1.71 20.42 -7.92
N ASP A 186 1.24 21.43 -7.19
CA ASP A 186 0.99 22.76 -7.75
C ASP A 186 2.33 23.48 -7.99
N ILE A 187 2.50 24.06 -9.17
CA ILE A 187 3.67 24.88 -9.51
C ILE A 187 3.30 26.36 -9.59
N LYS A 188 4.24 27.22 -9.19
CA LYS A 188 4.04 28.67 -9.22
C LYS A 188 4.44 29.32 -10.55
N GLN A 189 5.30 28.66 -11.32
CA GLN A 189 5.87 29.21 -12.55
C GLN A 189 5.24 28.57 -13.78
N GLN A 190 5.05 29.36 -14.83
CA GLN A 190 4.59 28.88 -16.12
C GLN A 190 5.75 28.13 -16.81
N LEU A 191 5.60 26.82 -17.04
CA LEU A 191 6.66 25.97 -17.62
C LEU A 191 6.85 26.19 -19.13
N SER A 192 5.89 26.81 -19.83
CA SER A 192 6.04 27.19 -21.24
C SER A 192 5.09 28.28 -21.69
N ASP A 193 5.51 29.07 -22.68
CA ASP A 193 4.70 30.12 -23.33
C ASP A 193 3.47 29.57 -24.09
N ARG A 194 3.40 28.25 -24.32
CA ARG A 194 2.32 27.58 -25.06
C ARG A 194 1.23 26.97 -24.18
N ILE A 195 1.42 26.96 -22.86
CA ILE A 195 0.44 26.42 -21.89
C ILE A 195 0.10 27.55 -20.91
N GLY A 196 -1.04 28.19 -21.14
CA GLY A 196 -1.43 29.45 -20.48
C GLY A 196 -1.91 29.38 -19.02
N MET A 197 -1.43 28.46 -18.18
CA MET A 197 -1.68 28.50 -16.72
C MET A 197 -0.55 27.83 -15.91
N PRO A 198 -0.31 28.25 -14.65
CA PRO A 198 0.32 27.37 -13.66
C PRO A 198 -0.52 26.07 -13.55
N GLY A 199 0.10 24.93 -13.84
CA GLY A 199 -0.54 23.62 -13.86
C GLY A 199 -0.23 22.80 -12.61
N LYS A 200 -0.71 21.55 -12.61
CA LYS A 200 -0.25 20.51 -11.69
C LYS A 200 0.74 19.61 -12.42
N VAL A 201 1.81 19.19 -11.74
CA VAL A 201 2.84 18.29 -12.28
C VAL A 201 3.06 17.08 -11.39
N GLY A 202 3.45 15.96 -11.98
CA GLY A 202 4.05 14.85 -11.23
C GLY A 202 5.56 15.05 -11.08
N LEU A 203 6.16 14.25 -10.21
CA LEU A 203 7.61 14.17 -10.05
C LEU A 203 8.06 12.72 -10.09
N GLU A 204 9.23 12.47 -10.65
CA GLU A 204 9.93 11.19 -10.57
C GLU A 204 11.40 11.45 -10.27
N PHE A 205 11.97 10.69 -9.33
CA PHE A 205 13.39 10.73 -9.02
C PHE A 205 14.07 9.52 -9.64
N TYR A 206 15.25 9.74 -10.21
CA TYR A 206 16.05 8.67 -10.80
C TYR A 206 17.54 8.93 -10.57
N LYS A 207 18.33 7.86 -10.62
CA LYS A 207 19.80 7.95 -10.60
C LYS A 207 20.30 7.97 -12.03
N ASP A 208 21.13 8.94 -12.37
CA ASP A 208 21.82 8.97 -13.66
C ASP A 208 23.01 8.00 -13.69
N GLU A 209 23.76 7.98 -14.79
CA GLU A 209 24.93 7.11 -14.98
C GLU A 209 26.04 7.33 -13.94
N ASN A 210 26.04 8.45 -13.22
CA ASN A 210 27.02 8.80 -12.20
C ASN A 210 26.50 8.56 -10.76
N ASP A 211 25.37 7.86 -10.61
CA ASP A 211 24.67 7.66 -9.33
C ASP A 211 24.26 8.98 -8.65
N VAL A 212 24.01 10.03 -9.44
CA VAL A 212 23.47 11.30 -8.94
C VAL A 212 21.95 11.29 -9.08
N THR A 213 21.24 11.61 -7.98
CA THR A 213 19.79 11.78 -8.02
C THR A 213 19.41 12.98 -8.88
N LYS A 214 18.56 12.74 -9.88
CA LYS A 214 17.94 13.73 -10.77
C LYS A 214 16.43 13.73 -10.58
N VAL A 215 15.79 14.80 -11.02
CA VAL A 215 14.33 14.97 -10.95
C VAL A 215 13.78 15.15 -12.36
N GLU A 216 12.81 14.33 -12.72
CA GLU A 216 11.96 14.54 -13.89
C GLU A 216 10.65 15.24 -13.46
N ILE A 217 10.30 16.33 -14.14
CA ILE A 217 9.00 16.97 -14.00
C ILE A 217 8.05 16.36 -15.03
N ILE A 218 7.00 15.72 -14.54
CA ILE A 218 6.02 15.02 -15.37
C ILE A 218 4.85 15.95 -15.63
N ILE A 219 4.66 16.35 -16.88
CA ILE A 219 3.44 17.05 -17.31
C ILE A 219 2.35 16.01 -17.53
N PRO A 220 1.23 16.06 -16.78
CA PRO A 220 0.15 15.10 -16.94
C PRO A 220 -0.38 15.10 -18.37
N SER A 221 -0.55 13.92 -18.95
CA SER A 221 -1.00 13.76 -20.33
C SER A 221 -2.27 12.93 -20.41
N ASN A 222 -3.14 13.28 -21.35
CA ASN A 222 -4.27 12.44 -21.75
C ASN A 222 -3.87 11.40 -22.81
N VAL A 223 -2.69 11.55 -23.41
CA VAL A 223 -2.10 10.54 -24.29
C VAL A 223 -1.58 9.42 -23.41
N ARG A 224 -2.09 8.20 -23.65
CA ARG A 224 -1.63 7.02 -22.93
C ARG A 224 -0.21 6.67 -23.36
N GLU A 225 0.75 6.83 -22.47
CA GLU A 225 2.17 6.72 -22.81
C GLU A 225 2.57 5.35 -23.39
N TYR A 226 1.98 4.25 -22.94
CA TYR A 226 2.25 2.92 -23.51
C TYR A 226 1.84 2.77 -24.98
N ARG A 227 1.15 3.76 -25.56
CA ARG A 227 0.79 3.81 -26.98
C ARG A 227 1.76 4.65 -27.83
N THR A 228 2.77 5.28 -27.24
CA THR A 228 3.77 6.01 -28.03
C THR A 228 4.62 5.04 -28.85
N GLU A 229 5.28 5.53 -29.90
CA GLU A 229 6.13 4.71 -30.77
C GLU A 229 7.28 4.07 -29.98
N GLU A 230 7.78 4.76 -28.96
CA GLU A 230 8.89 4.30 -28.13
C GLU A 230 8.52 3.08 -27.27
N LEU A 231 7.32 3.06 -26.68
CA LEU A 231 6.92 2.03 -25.72
C LEU A 231 6.01 0.94 -26.30
N SER A 232 5.17 1.25 -27.29
CA SER A 232 4.18 0.31 -27.82
C SER A 232 4.82 -0.95 -28.43
N LYS A 233 6.07 -0.87 -28.90
CA LYS A 233 6.83 -2.01 -29.44
C LYS A 233 7.16 -3.10 -28.41
N TYR A 234 7.10 -2.79 -27.11
CA TYR A 234 7.33 -3.75 -26.02
C TYR A 234 6.04 -4.46 -25.58
N LEU A 235 4.90 -4.13 -26.17
CA LEU A 235 3.60 -4.63 -25.77
C LEU A 235 2.89 -5.31 -26.93
N SER A 236 2.35 -6.49 -26.65
CA SER A 236 1.42 -7.18 -27.53
C SER A 236 0.06 -6.46 -27.59
N ARG A 237 -0.75 -6.82 -28.59
CA ARG A 237 -2.11 -6.29 -28.74
C ARG A 237 -3.00 -6.64 -27.54
N SER A 238 -2.85 -7.85 -26.98
CA SER A 238 -3.61 -8.28 -25.79
C SER A 238 -3.23 -7.47 -24.55
N GLU A 239 -1.93 -7.22 -24.33
CA GLU A 239 -1.45 -6.42 -23.20
C GLU A 239 -1.92 -4.97 -23.28
N ILE A 240 -1.91 -4.38 -24.47
CA ILE A 240 -2.52 -3.05 -24.71
C ILE A 240 -4.01 -3.06 -24.38
N MET A 241 -4.74 -4.12 -24.75
CA MET A 241 -6.16 -4.27 -24.41
C MET A 241 -6.37 -4.39 -22.90
N GLU A 242 -5.52 -5.13 -22.19
CA GLU A 242 -5.55 -5.22 -20.73
C GLU A 242 -5.30 -3.87 -20.06
N LEU A 243 -4.28 -3.12 -20.49
CA LEU A 243 -4.03 -1.76 -20.00
C LEU A 243 -5.20 -0.81 -20.30
N ASN A 244 -5.92 -1.00 -21.41
CA ASN A 244 -7.10 -0.20 -21.70
C ASN A 244 -8.27 -0.50 -20.75
N LEU A 245 -8.46 -1.77 -20.40
CA LEU A 245 -9.60 -2.24 -19.62
C LEU A 245 -9.38 -2.14 -18.11
N LYS A 246 -8.19 -2.50 -17.66
CA LYS A 246 -7.84 -2.67 -16.23
C LYS A 246 -6.80 -1.67 -15.74
N ASN A 247 -6.11 -0.97 -16.66
CA ASN A 247 -4.94 -0.12 -16.38
C ASN A 247 -3.73 -0.89 -15.81
N GLU A 248 -3.68 -2.21 -16.01
CA GLU A 248 -2.57 -3.07 -15.58
C GLU A 248 -2.54 -4.35 -16.41
N ILE A 249 -1.37 -5.00 -16.43
CA ILE A 249 -1.14 -6.30 -17.08
C ILE A 249 -1.04 -7.38 -16.01
N GLY A 250 -1.69 -8.52 -16.22
CA GLY A 250 -1.78 -9.64 -15.26
C GLY A 250 -0.59 -10.60 -15.23
N HIS A 251 0.53 -10.27 -15.87
CA HIS A 251 1.75 -11.08 -15.95
C HIS A 251 2.97 -10.17 -16.14
N LEU A 252 4.17 -10.75 -16.02
CA LEU A 252 5.42 -10.03 -16.27
C LEU A 252 5.65 -9.76 -17.76
N VAL A 253 6.06 -8.55 -18.08
CA VAL A 253 6.38 -8.10 -19.44
C VAL A 253 7.82 -7.59 -19.48
N GLU A 254 8.57 -7.96 -20.52
CA GLU A 254 9.88 -7.35 -20.78
C GLU A 254 9.68 -5.88 -21.18
N PHE A 255 10.00 -4.97 -20.27
CA PHE A 255 9.72 -3.55 -20.43
C PHE A 255 10.97 -2.72 -20.10
N PRO A 256 11.27 -1.64 -20.85
CA PRO A 256 12.44 -0.82 -20.60
C PRO A 256 12.24 0.08 -19.38
N ASP A 257 13.29 0.24 -18.59
CA ASP A 257 13.41 1.38 -17.70
C ASP A 257 13.58 2.67 -18.52
N ARG A 258 12.83 3.70 -18.14
CA ARG A 258 12.72 4.95 -18.88
C ARG A 258 14.02 5.75 -18.93
N HIS A 259 14.81 5.69 -17.89
CA HIS A 259 16.00 6.53 -17.73
C HIS A 259 17.26 5.81 -18.22
N THR A 260 17.33 4.49 -17.99
CA THR A 260 18.50 3.68 -18.31
C THR A 260 18.34 2.87 -19.59
N GLY A 261 17.12 2.70 -20.09
CA GLY A 261 16.81 1.83 -21.23
C GLY A 261 16.94 0.33 -20.94
N ALA A 262 17.34 -0.04 -19.71
CA ALA A 262 17.54 -1.43 -19.32
C ALA A 262 16.21 -2.18 -19.34
N VAL A 263 16.13 -3.22 -20.15
CA VAL A 263 14.94 -4.07 -20.25
C VAL A 263 14.96 -5.11 -19.13
N ASN A 264 13.87 -5.18 -18.38
CA ASN A 264 13.67 -6.18 -17.33
C ASN A 264 12.25 -6.76 -17.43
N ALA A 265 12.07 -7.99 -16.93
CA ALA A 265 10.75 -8.52 -16.63
C ALA A 265 10.06 -7.68 -15.54
N CYS A 266 9.01 -6.96 -15.91
CA CYS A 266 8.34 -5.96 -15.09
C CYS A 266 6.86 -6.28 -14.88
N HIS A 267 6.33 -5.89 -13.72
CA HIS A 267 4.90 -5.64 -13.56
C HIS A 267 4.58 -4.26 -14.15
N VAL A 268 3.57 -4.18 -15.01
CA VAL A 268 3.26 -2.97 -15.77
C VAL A 268 1.84 -2.48 -15.47
N ALA A 269 1.71 -1.19 -15.19
CA ALA A 269 0.44 -0.50 -14.99
C ALA A 269 0.42 0.87 -15.68
N TYR A 270 -0.78 1.46 -15.77
CA TYR A 270 -1.00 2.81 -16.29
C TYR A 270 -1.53 3.71 -15.18
N ASP A 271 -0.76 4.74 -14.86
CA ASP A 271 -1.20 5.81 -13.98
C ASP A 271 -2.06 6.81 -14.78
N THR A 272 -3.36 6.78 -14.53
CA THR A 272 -4.33 7.66 -15.20
C THR A 272 -4.22 9.13 -14.79
N LYS A 273 -3.62 9.45 -13.64
CA LYS A 273 -3.45 10.84 -13.20
C LYS A 273 -2.28 11.51 -13.90
N LEU A 274 -1.18 10.79 -14.08
CA LEU A 274 0.01 11.30 -14.75
C LEU A 274 0.02 11.03 -16.26
N GLY A 275 -0.79 10.08 -16.71
CA GLY A 275 -0.73 9.59 -18.09
C GLY A 275 0.49 8.72 -18.36
N ARG A 276 1.08 8.11 -17.31
CA ARG A 276 2.39 7.43 -17.36
C ARG A 276 2.24 5.92 -17.28
N THR A 277 3.11 5.22 -17.98
CA THR A 277 3.31 3.77 -17.84
C THR A 277 4.29 3.54 -16.71
N VAL A 278 3.85 2.77 -15.72
CA VAL A 278 4.63 2.39 -14.54
C VAL A 278 5.11 0.97 -14.75
N ALA A 279 6.42 0.78 -14.75
CA ALA A 279 7.06 -0.54 -14.89
C ALA A 279 7.92 -0.80 -13.65
N VAL A 280 7.57 -1.83 -12.90
CA VAL A 280 8.33 -2.24 -11.70
C VAL A 280 9.00 -3.58 -11.97
N PRO A 281 10.34 -3.64 -12.03
CA PRO A 281 11.06 -4.90 -12.22
C PRO A 281 10.67 -5.93 -11.16
N ARG A 282 10.55 -7.21 -11.55
CA ARG A 282 10.23 -8.32 -10.62
C ARG A 282 11.10 -8.33 -9.38
N LYS A 283 12.41 -8.09 -9.54
CA LYS A 283 13.39 -8.06 -8.44
C LYS A 283 13.12 -6.95 -7.41
N GLU A 284 12.40 -5.91 -7.80
CA GLU A 284 12.01 -4.78 -6.95
C GLU A 284 10.60 -4.95 -6.38
N ALA A 285 9.75 -5.75 -7.03
CA ALA A 285 8.43 -6.12 -6.53
C ALA A 285 8.54 -7.06 -5.32
N ARG A 286 8.32 -6.53 -4.12
CA ARG A 286 8.45 -7.29 -2.88
C ARG A 286 7.13 -7.90 -2.45
N ILE A 287 7.00 -9.21 -2.70
CA ILE A 287 5.89 -10.02 -2.22
C ILE A 287 6.16 -10.46 -0.78
N THR A 288 5.17 -10.28 0.10
CA THR A 288 5.25 -10.64 1.51
C THR A 288 4.59 -12.00 1.75
N SER A 289 5.18 -12.83 2.61
CA SER A 289 4.61 -14.12 3.04
C SER A 289 3.50 -13.97 4.09
N TYR A 290 3.24 -12.76 4.58
CA TYR A 290 2.09 -12.46 5.42
C TYR A 290 1.32 -11.28 4.85
N TYR A 291 0.03 -11.44 4.64
CA TYR A 291 -0.84 -10.43 4.06
C TYR A 291 -2.23 -10.50 4.69
N ALA A 292 -2.71 -9.35 5.18
CA ALA A 292 -4.06 -9.18 5.74
C ALA A 292 -4.49 -10.32 6.68
N GLY A 293 -3.66 -10.71 7.65
CA GLY A 293 -4.03 -11.74 8.62
C GLY A 293 -3.66 -13.18 8.24
N VAL A 294 -3.24 -13.43 6.99
CA VAL A 294 -3.02 -14.77 6.43
C VAL A 294 -1.57 -14.96 6.00
N PHE A 295 -1.06 -16.18 6.20
CA PHE A 295 0.23 -16.60 5.67
C PHE A 295 0.10 -17.08 4.22
N LEU A 296 0.92 -16.52 3.33
CA LEU A 296 1.07 -16.91 1.95
C LEU A 296 2.31 -17.82 1.86
N ASP A 297 2.08 -19.07 1.51
CA ASP A 297 3.15 -20.05 1.26
C ASP A 297 4.01 -19.70 0.03
N ASP A 298 5.08 -20.47 -0.17
CA ASP A 298 6.07 -20.22 -1.22
C ASP A 298 5.45 -20.31 -2.63
N ASP A 299 4.46 -21.18 -2.86
CA ASP A 299 3.75 -21.28 -4.14
C ASP A 299 2.93 -20.00 -4.40
N LYS A 300 2.14 -19.56 -3.42
CA LYS A 300 1.35 -18.33 -3.53
C LYS A 300 2.24 -17.10 -3.74
N THR A 301 3.31 -16.98 -2.97
CA THR A 301 4.23 -15.84 -3.11
C THR A 301 4.95 -15.87 -4.46
N THR A 302 5.31 -17.05 -4.97
CA THR A 302 5.90 -17.21 -6.32
C THR A 302 4.93 -16.76 -7.40
N LYS A 303 3.68 -17.22 -7.38
CA LYS A 303 2.63 -16.84 -8.34
C LYS A 303 2.37 -15.32 -8.34
N LEU A 304 2.24 -14.73 -7.15
CA LEU A 304 2.11 -13.26 -7.02
C LEU A 304 3.35 -12.53 -7.59
N SER A 305 4.54 -13.08 -7.40
CA SER A 305 5.79 -12.49 -7.90
C SER A 305 5.92 -12.49 -9.42
N ILE A 306 5.12 -13.29 -10.12
CA ILE A 306 5.09 -13.33 -11.59
C ILE A 306 3.84 -12.64 -12.18
N GLY A 307 3.08 -11.95 -11.32
CA GLY A 307 1.95 -11.11 -11.72
C GLY A 307 0.58 -11.78 -11.58
N GLU A 308 0.52 -13.05 -11.19
CA GLU A 308 -0.76 -13.75 -11.06
C GLU A 308 -1.65 -13.12 -9.98
N THR A 309 -2.95 -13.28 -10.18
CA THR A 309 -3.98 -12.94 -9.18
C THR A 309 -4.47 -14.23 -8.53
N LEU A 310 -4.47 -14.27 -7.20
CA LEU A 310 -4.84 -15.44 -6.41
C LEU A 310 -6.09 -15.18 -5.58
N TYR A 311 -7.02 -16.12 -5.54
CA TYR A 311 -8.10 -16.09 -4.55
C TYR A 311 -7.55 -16.53 -3.19
N VAL A 312 -7.73 -15.69 -2.17
CA VAL A 312 -7.27 -15.93 -0.80
C VAL A 312 -8.46 -15.84 0.14
N GLU A 313 -8.56 -16.79 1.06
CA GLU A 313 -9.63 -16.87 2.04
C GLU A 313 -9.16 -16.47 3.44
N GLY A 314 -10.10 -16.03 4.28
CA GLY A 314 -9.86 -15.78 5.69
C GLY A 314 -8.98 -14.57 6.00
N MET A 315 -8.83 -13.66 5.05
CA MET A 315 -8.17 -12.37 5.27
C MET A 315 -8.94 -11.52 6.27
N LYS A 316 -8.26 -10.57 6.90
CA LYS A 316 -8.78 -9.70 7.95
C LYS A 316 -8.49 -8.24 7.66
N THR A 317 -9.51 -7.41 7.84
CA THR A 317 -9.34 -5.95 7.85
C THR A 317 -8.58 -5.52 9.10
N LYS A 318 -8.16 -4.24 9.15
CA LYS A 318 -7.48 -3.69 10.33
C LYS A 318 -8.35 -3.71 11.60
N ASP A 319 -9.67 -3.62 11.44
CA ASP A 319 -10.66 -3.69 12.50
C ASP A 319 -11.20 -5.12 12.75
N GLY A 320 -10.67 -6.12 12.04
CA GLY A 320 -10.87 -7.54 12.34
C GLY A 320 -11.97 -8.25 11.57
N ALA A 321 -12.68 -7.58 10.65
CA ALA A 321 -13.68 -8.22 9.80
C ALA A 321 -13.01 -9.24 8.85
N VAL A 322 -13.60 -10.43 8.74
CA VAL A 322 -13.08 -11.53 7.92
C VAL A 322 -13.65 -11.45 6.52
N TYR A 323 -12.79 -11.56 5.50
CA TYR A 323 -13.17 -11.55 4.10
C TYR A 323 -12.29 -12.46 3.25
N ASN A 324 -12.82 -12.85 2.09
CA ASN A 324 -12.08 -13.50 1.02
C ASN A 324 -11.92 -12.52 -0.14
N GLY A 325 -10.99 -12.76 -1.06
CA GLY A 325 -10.87 -11.93 -2.25
C GLY A 325 -9.67 -12.27 -3.13
N ASN A 326 -9.54 -11.54 -4.21
CA ASN A 326 -8.47 -11.70 -5.19
C ASN A 326 -7.27 -10.82 -4.81
N VAL A 327 -6.14 -11.44 -4.52
CA VAL A 327 -4.88 -10.79 -4.15
C VAL A 327 -3.96 -10.74 -5.37
N LYS A 328 -3.35 -9.59 -5.61
CA LYS A 328 -2.34 -9.37 -6.67
C LYS A 328 -1.33 -8.31 -6.26
N TYR A 329 -0.17 -8.27 -6.88
CA TYR A 329 0.75 -7.13 -6.77
C TYR A 329 0.26 -5.96 -7.62
N SER A 330 0.19 -4.76 -7.05
CA SER A 330 -0.12 -3.53 -7.78
C SER A 330 1.15 -2.71 -7.99
N PRO A 331 1.55 -2.39 -9.23
CA PRO A 331 2.67 -1.48 -9.49
C PRO A 331 2.40 -0.06 -8.99
N ILE A 332 1.15 0.40 -9.04
CA ILE A 332 0.74 1.73 -8.59
C ILE A 332 0.85 1.86 -7.07
N GLU A 333 0.36 0.86 -6.32
CA GLU A 333 0.47 0.87 -4.85
C GLU A 333 1.83 0.36 -4.35
N GLY A 334 2.59 -0.31 -5.22
CA GLY A 334 3.88 -0.96 -4.93
C GLY A 334 3.80 -2.03 -3.83
N THR A 335 2.63 -2.67 -3.69
CA THR A 335 2.36 -3.71 -2.70
C THR A 335 1.22 -4.61 -3.15
N LEU A 336 0.93 -5.64 -2.36
CA LEU A 336 -0.23 -6.50 -2.56
C LEU A 336 -1.53 -5.73 -2.28
N VAL A 337 -2.48 -5.85 -3.19
CA VAL A 337 -3.84 -5.29 -3.07
C VAL A 337 -4.87 -6.40 -3.16
N THR A 338 -6.02 -6.20 -2.52
CA THR A 338 -7.16 -7.11 -2.68
C THR A 338 -8.26 -6.47 -3.51
N THR A 339 -8.78 -7.19 -4.50
CA THR A 339 -10.00 -6.86 -5.26
C THR A 339 -11.08 -7.90 -5.01
N ASN A 340 -12.33 -7.59 -5.38
CA ASN A 340 -13.47 -8.51 -5.25
C ASN A 340 -13.62 -9.07 -3.82
N GLN A 341 -13.55 -8.20 -2.83
CA GLN A 341 -13.67 -8.60 -1.42
C GLN A 341 -15.08 -9.11 -1.15
N VAL A 342 -15.18 -10.27 -0.51
CA VAL A 342 -16.42 -10.89 -0.05
C VAL A 342 -16.30 -11.13 1.45
N TYR A 343 -17.08 -10.40 2.23
CA TYR A 343 -17.07 -10.44 3.68
C TYR A 343 -17.89 -11.62 4.19
N LYS A 344 -17.41 -12.24 5.28
CA LYS A 344 -18.10 -13.35 5.94
C LYS A 344 -19.42 -12.91 6.57
N GLU A 345 -19.48 -11.67 7.02
CA GLU A 345 -20.64 -11.04 7.64
C GLU A 345 -20.86 -9.64 7.04
N PRO A 346 -22.09 -9.09 7.09
CA PRO A 346 -22.38 -7.72 6.66
C PRO A 346 -21.42 -6.70 7.30
N TYR A 347 -20.65 -6.03 6.46
CA TYR A 347 -19.56 -5.16 6.86
C TYR A 347 -19.79 -3.72 6.40
N ILE A 348 -19.80 -2.81 7.37
CA ILE A 348 -19.86 -1.37 7.18
C ILE A 348 -18.50 -0.78 7.54
N PHE A 349 -17.83 -0.12 6.58
CA PHE A 349 -16.54 0.53 6.84
C PHE A 349 -16.60 1.43 8.10
N PRO A 350 -15.63 1.35 9.04
CA PRO A 350 -15.68 2.07 10.30
C PRO A 350 -15.91 3.58 10.17
N ALA A 351 -15.28 4.21 9.15
CA ALA A 351 -15.43 5.64 8.88
C ALA A 351 -16.85 6.04 8.46
N ILE A 352 -17.60 5.12 7.86
CA ILE A 352 -19.02 5.32 7.53
C ILE A 352 -19.88 4.97 8.74
N ARG A 353 -19.63 3.81 9.37
CA ARG A 353 -20.40 3.31 10.51
C ARG A 353 -20.48 4.33 11.65
N SER A 354 -19.41 5.08 11.92
CA SER A 354 -19.37 6.10 12.98
C SER A 354 -20.28 7.31 12.73
N GLN A 355 -20.76 7.50 11.49
CA GLN A 355 -21.63 8.61 11.09
C GLN A 355 -23.12 8.21 11.03
N LEU A 356 -23.44 6.92 11.20
CA LEU A 356 -24.80 6.40 11.04
C LEU A 356 -25.57 6.42 12.35
N ASN A 357 -26.87 6.74 12.27
CA ASN A 357 -27.78 6.56 13.38
C ASN A 357 -28.33 5.11 13.43
N LYS A 358 -29.11 4.79 14.47
CA LYS A 358 -29.69 3.45 14.65
C LYS A 358 -30.59 3.02 13.48
N GLN A 359 -31.44 3.92 12.99
CA GLN A 359 -32.36 3.63 11.89
C GLN A 359 -31.62 3.31 10.60
N ASP A 360 -30.53 4.05 10.32
CA ASP A 360 -29.69 3.80 9.14
C ASP A 360 -29.03 2.43 9.18
N LEU A 361 -28.52 2.04 10.35
CA LEU A 361 -27.94 0.72 10.55
C LEU A 361 -28.99 -0.38 10.34
N GLU A 362 -30.18 -0.22 10.91
CA GLU A 362 -31.29 -1.17 10.74
C GLU A 362 -31.69 -1.32 9.26
N GLN A 363 -31.77 -0.22 8.51
CA GLN A 363 -32.04 -0.25 7.07
C GLN A 363 -30.94 -1.01 6.30
N LEU A 364 -29.67 -0.70 6.56
CA LEU A 364 -28.54 -1.36 5.89
C LEU A 364 -28.50 -2.87 6.18
N TYR A 365 -28.68 -3.28 7.44
CA TYR A 365 -28.72 -4.70 7.80
C TYR A 365 -29.96 -5.43 7.26
N ALA A 366 -31.04 -4.70 6.98
CA ALA A 366 -32.21 -5.22 6.27
C ALA A 366 -32.04 -5.28 4.74
N GLY A 367 -30.85 -4.96 4.20
CA GLY A 367 -30.57 -4.95 2.76
C GLY A 367 -31.10 -3.71 2.02
N GLN A 368 -31.55 -2.69 2.73
CA GLN A 368 -32.03 -1.44 2.14
C GLN A 368 -30.88 -0.46 1.90
N ALA A 369 -31.05 0.40 0.90
CA ALA A 369 -30.15 1.53 0.67
C ALA A 369 -30.54 2.74 1.54
N ILE A 370 -29.52 3.46 2.02
CA ILE A 370 -29.68 4.76 2.69
C ILE A 370 -29.15 5.88 1.80
N ASP A 371 -29.67 7.10 2.02
CA ASP A 371 -29.14 8.30 1.38
C ASP A 371 -27.77 8.66 1.96
N GLY A 372 -26.72 8.56 1.14
CA GLY A 372 -25.35 8.88 1.53
C GLY A 372 -25.04 10.37 1.54
N ARG A 373 -25.92 11.26 1.06
CA ARG A 373 -25.65 12.72 1.00
C ARG A 373 -25.47 13.39 2.37
N LYS A 374 -25.91 12.72 3.43
CA LYS A 374 -25.67 13.10 4.83
C LYS A 374 -24.30 12.68 5.37
N LEU A 375 -23.57 11.85 4.63
CA LEU A 375 -22.27 11.32 5.02
C LEU A 375 -21.14 12.11 4.38
N VAL A 376 -19.98 12.07 5.03
CA VAL A 376 -18.74 12.62 4.50
C VAL A 376 -17.69 11.53 4.30
N THR A 377 -16.88 11.72 3.26
CA THR A 377 -15.68 10.91 3.02
C THR A 377 -14.62 11.15 4.09
N ALA A 378 -13.58 10.31 4.12
CA ALA A 378 -12.43 10.50 5.01
C ALA A 378 -11.73 11.88 4.84
N LYS A 379 -11.89 12.54 3.69
CA LYS A 379 -11.36 13.88 3.41
C LYS A 379 -12.33 15.01 3.77
N GLY A 380 -13.46 14.69 4.41
CA GLY A 380 -14.49 15.65 4.82
C GLY A 380 -15.44 16.11 3.70
N THR A 381 -15.26 15.62 2.47
CA THR A 381 -16.16 15.95 1.35
C THR A 381 -17.48 15.20 1.49
N ARG A 382 -18.61 15.91 1.32
CA ARG A 382 -19.94 15.28 1.27
C ARG A 382 -20.03 14.25 0.15
N MET A 383 -20.67 13.13 0.44
CA MET A 383 -20.92 12.08 -0.53
C MET A 383 -22.12 12.45 -1.41
N ASN A 384 -22.15 11.91 -2.63
CA ASN A 384 -23.27 12.09 -3.57
C ASN A 384 -23.68 10.74 -4.15
N CYS A 385 -24.08 9.84 -3.27
CA CYS A 385 -24.43 8.46 -3.61
C CYS A 385 -25.41 7.90 -2.58
N PHE A 386 -25.94 6.72 -2.87
CA PHE A 386 -26.61 5.84 -1.93
C PHE A 386 -25.59 4.84 -1.37
N VAL A 387 -25.86 4.36 -0.17
CA VAL A 387 -25.04 3.36 0.53
C VAL A 387 -25.91 2.15 0.86
N TRP A 388 -25.43 0.95 0.56
CA TRP A 388 -26.08 -0.30 0.96
C TRP A 388 -25.03 -1.38 1.25
N ILE A 389 -25.47 -2.49 1.84
CA ILE A 389 -24.64 -3.70 1.97
C ILE A 389 -24.98 -4.62 0.80
N SER A 390 -23.98 -4.99 0.01
CA SER A 390 -24.20 -5.87 -1.13
C SER A 390 -24.62 -7.28 -0.70
N HIS A 391 -25.62 -7.84 -1.37
CA HIS A 391 -26.05 -9.22 -1.16
C HIS A 391 -25.02 -10.23 -1.69
N ALA A 392 -24.20 -9.83 -2.66
CA ALA A 392 -23.18 -10.69 -3.25
C ALA A 392 -21.88 -10.72 -2.43
N THR A 393 -21.53 -9.60 -1.80
CA THR A 393 -20.21 -9.45 -1.16
C THR A 393 -20.28 -9.20 0.35
N ASN A 394 -21.45 -8.96 0.93
CA ASN A 394 -21.61 -8.46 2.30
C ASN A 394 -20.81 -7.17 2.61
N GLY A 395 -20.24 -6.53 1.59
CA GLY A 395 -19.46 -5.30 1.74
C GLY A 395 -20.31 -4.06 1.56
N THR A 396 -19.81 -2.93 2.09
CA THR A 396 -20.42 -1.61 1.84
C THR A 396 -20.24 -1.22 0.38
N VAL A 397 -21.33 -0.88 -0.29
CA VAL A 397 -21.32 -0.34 -1.66
C VAL A 397 -21.76 1.12 -1.64
N PHE A 398 -21.12 1.90 -2.51
CA PHE A 398 -21.46 3.30 -2.78
C PHE A 398 -21.88 3.40 -4.25
N GLY A 399 -23.10 3.86 -4.51
CA GLY A 399 -23.60 3.87 -5.89
C GLY A 399 -24.87 4.68 -6.07
N THR A 400 -25.61 4.40 -7.13
CA THR A 400 -26.90 5.04 -7.40
C THR A 400 -28.03 4.22 -6.81
N GLN A 401 -29.17 4.86 -6.57
CA GLN A 401 -30.38 4.14 -6.15
C GLN A 401 -30.76 3.02 -7.13
N LYS A 402 -30.71 3.33 -8.43
CA LYS A 402 -30.95 2.34 -9.49
C LYS A 402 -30.00 1.14 -9.41
N GLY A 403 -28.73 1.36 -9.08
CA GLY A 403 -27.76 0.27 -8.91
C GLY A 403 -28.14 -0.67 -7.76
N TRP A 404 -28.62 -0.13 -6.65
CA TRP A 404 -29.17 -0.95 -5.55
C TRP A 404 -30.44 -1.69 -5.98
N GLU A 405 -31.37 -1.03 -6.67
CA GLU A 405 -32.62 -1.66 -7.16
C GLU A 405 -32.33 -2.83 -8.10
N GLU A 406 -31.36 -2.70 -9.00
CA GLU A 406 -30.91 -3.76 -9.91
C GLU A 406 -30.28 -4.94 -9.15
N GLU A 407 -29.40 -4.67 -8.18
CA GLU A 407 -28.79 -5.72 -7.34
C GLU A 407 -29.85 -6.45 -6.52
N ASN A 408 -30.75 -5.72 -5.86
CA ASN A 408 -31.80 -6.29 -5.03
C ASN A 408 -32.77 -7.15 -5.87
N LYS A 409 -33.13 -6.68 -7.08
CA LYS A 409 -33.93 -7.47 -8.03
C LYS A 409 -33.22 -8.77 -8.42
N ALA A 410 -31.92 -8.72 -8.72
CA ALA A 410 -31.14 -9.89 -9.07
C ALA A 410 -31.02 -10.88 -7.88
N TYR A 411 -30.88 -10.37 -6.66
CA TYR A 411 -30.87 -11.18 -5.45
C TYR A 411 -32.20 -11.92 -5.25
N LEU A 412 -33.32 -11.21 -5.30
CA LEU A 412 -34.66 -11.80 -5.14
C LEU A 412 -34.95 -12.86 -6.20
N ALA A 413 -34.53 -12.64 -7.45
CA ALA A 413 -34.68 -13.63 -8.53
C ALA A 413 -33.89 -14.92 -8.23
N ARG A 414 -32.63 -14.81 -7.77
CA ARG A 414 -31.80 -15.98 -7.41
C ARG A 414 -32.37 -16.75 -6.22
N GLU A 415 -32.92 -16.06 -5.23
CA GLU A 415 -33.54 -16.72 -4.07
C GLU A 415 -34.84 -17.44 -4.47
N ALA A 416 -35.64 -16.86 -5.38
CA ALA A 416 -36.81 -17.55 -5.94
C ALA A 416 -36.41 -18.81 -6.71
N GLU A 417 -35.39 -18.75 -7.57
CA GLU A 417 -34.87 -19.92 -8.30
C GLU A 417 -34.37 -21.03 -7.36
N LYS A 418 -33.67 -20.68 -6.27
CA LYS A 418 -33.23 -21.65 -5.26
C LYS A 418 -34.41 -22.31 -4.56
N GLN A 419 -35.45 -21.55 -4.22
CA GLN A 419 -36.66 -22.09 -3.60
C GLN A 419 -37.40 -23.05 -4.54
N GLU A 420 -37.51 -22.71 -5.83
CA GLU A 420 -38.08 -23.59 -6.84
C GLU A 420 -37.27 -24.90 -6.99
N GLN A 421 -35.95 -24.83 -7.07
CA GLN A 421 -35.08 -26.01 -7.16
C GLN A 421 -35.14 -26.90 -5.90
N GLN A 422 -35.26 -26.29 -4.71
CA GLN A 422 -35.46 -27.04 -3.46
C GLN A 422 -36.84 -27.70 -3.39
N SER A 423 -37.88 -27.04 -3.91
CA SER A 423 -39.23 -27.62 -3.96
C SER A 423 -39.36 -28.80 -4.95
N GLN A 424 -38.56 -28.82 -6.01
CA GLN A 424 -38.55 -29.89 -7.03
C GLN A 424 -37.67 -31.10 -6.64
N SER A 425 -36.85 -31.01 -5.60
CA SER A 425 -35.90 -32.07 -5.19
C SER A 425 -36.37 -32.92 -4.00
N ILE A 426 -37.61 -32.75 -3.54
CA ILE A 426 -38.23 -33.62 -2.53
C ILE A 426 -38.83 -34.86 -3.24
N PRO A 427 -38.35 -36.09 -3.00
CA PRO A 427 -38.97 -37.28 -3.56
C PRO A 427 -40.33 -37.51 -2.90
N GLU A 428 -41.36 -37.69 -3.73
CA GLU A 428 -42.70 -38.11 -3.35
C GLU A 428 -42.63 -39.53 -2.76
N GLN A 429 -42.39 -39.68 -1.45
CA GLN A 429 -42.69 -40.91 -0.74
C GLN A 429 -44.21 -41.00 -0.60
N ALA A 430 -44.85 -41.62 -1.60
CA ALA A 430 -46.26 -41.98 -1.54
C ALA A 430 -46.51 -42.91 -0.35
N GLU A 431 -47.47 -42.53 0.49
CA GLU A 431 -48.01 -43.31 1.60
C GLU A 431 -48.59 -44.65 1.08
N GLU A 432 -47.97 -45.78 1.45
CA GLU A 432 -48.64 -47.08 1.38
C GLU A 432 -49.74 -47.14 2.45
N ILE A 433 -50.99 -47.04 2.01
CA ILE A 433 -52.18 -47.24 2.83
C ILE A 433 -52.29 -48.73 3.24
N PRO A 434 -52.38 -49.08 4.54
CA PRO A 434 -52.59 -50.47 4.94
C PRO A 434 -54.04 -50.89 4.68
N GLN A 435 -54.27 -51.83 3.77
CA GLN A 435 -55.57 -52.47 3.58
C GLN A 435 -55.93 -53.34 4.81
N GLN A 436 -56.95 -52.92 5.54
CA GLN A 436 -57.61 -53.68 6.59
C GLN A 436 -58.29 -54.94 5.99
N ARG A 437 -57.85 -56.14 6.40
CA ARG A 437 -58.66 -57.36 6.27
C ARG A 437 -59.67 -57.40 7.43
N GLN A 438 -60.94 -57.15 7.14
CA GLN A 438 -62.04 -57.58 8.01
C GLN A 438 -62.41 -59.02 7.66
N GLY A 439 -62.35 -59.90 8.66
CA GLY A 439 -62.87 -61.25 8.59
C GLY A 439 -64.39 -61.27 8.64
N GLN A 440 -65.01 -62.06 7.76
CA GLN A 440 -66.40 -62.50 7.90
C GLN A 440 -66.46 -63.74 8.79
N SER A 441 -67.40 -63.73 9.73
CA SER A 441 -67.72 -64.84 10.64
C SER A 441 -68.90 -65.66 10.13
N MET A 442 -68.68 -66.98 10.05
CA MET A 442 -69.56 -68.15 10.26
C MET A 442 -71.09 -68.07 10.11
N ARG A 443 -71.64 -69.03 9.33
CA ARG A 443 -72.84 -69.91 9.49
C ARG A 443 -72.91 -70.76 8.19
N HIS A 444 -73.08 -72.08 8.13
CA HIS A 444 -73.56 -73.13 9.02
C HIS A 444 -72.74 -74.42 8.83
#